data_AF-A0A4Y2I818-F1
#
_entry.id   AF-A0A4Y2I818-F1
#
_cell.length_a   1.000
_cell.length_b   1.000
_cell.length_c   1.000
_cell.angle_alpha   90.00
_cell.angle_beta   90.00
_cell.angle_gamma   90.00
#
_symmetry.space_group_name_H-M   'P 1'
#
loop_
_entity.id
_entity.type
_entity.pdbx_description
1 polymer ?
#
loop_
_entity_poly.entity_id
_entity_poly.type
_entity_poly.pdbx_seq_one_letter_code
_entity_poly.pdbx_strand_id
1 'polypeptide(L)'
;MSRGSVNTPLMYTTRDGQGNFTYPLNGDNDEYYLRVNDEDVVLNSKYAKDSSKNEIYPKDALKNDKPIESTYALMANGTPIFPKTKDGNEFYVKDSDGASVIELINGNLLPRYAKTKDNEEIYPIKLNFFEIPREIILNNAYAKLSNNQVFYPLDEFGNEYILEVLQTSSLDENKVFPNSYPITNDNFVIVPNIQCKPYFLKTMIPKVEDKNILGKLYREENDYKDFLTNVKATRKSRSLGKEYMLLPKGIWQPSVWVPDSLRGNQSSRKKPNSIQFSDWSIIFLVIILLAEAMLLIFGLYKNKFFGINRSIQ
;
A
#
# COMPACT_ATOMS: atom_id res chain seq x y z
N MET A 1 -12.95 47.95 23.12
CA MET A 1 -12.54 46.70 22.46
C MET A 1 -11.22 46.26 23.08
N SER A 2 -11.26 45.31 24.01
CA SER A 2 -10.08 44.80 24.71
C SER A 2 -9.29 43.91 23.76
N ARG A 3 -8.04 44.29 23.45
CA ARG A 3 -7.08 43.41 22.75
C ARG A 3 -6.72 42.29 23.72
N GLY A 4 -7.31 41.11 23.52
CA GLY A 4 -6.92 39.91 24.25
C GLY A 4 -5.45 39.64 23.98
N SER A 5 -4.62 39.81 25.02
CA SER A 5 -3.22 39.42 25.03
C SER A 5 -3.15 37.91 24.79
N VAL A 6 -2.65 37.51 23.61
CA VAL A 6 -2.33 36.12 23.33
C VAL A 6 -1.15 35.77 24.22
N ASN A 7 -1.41 35.09 25.33
CA ASN A 7 -0.38 34.44 26.15
C ASN A 7 0.35 33.45 25.24
N THR A 8 1.46 33.89 24.65
CA THR A 8 2.40 32.99 24.00
C THR A 8 3.09 32.24 25.14
N PRO A 9 2.93 30.92 25.27
CA PRO A 9 3.64 30.17 26.28
C PRO A 9 5.14 30.41 26.09
N LEU A 10 5.81 30.90 27.14
CA LEU A 10 7.26 31.01 27.18
C LEU A 10 7.86 29.62 27.00
N MET A 11 8.29 29.32 25.77
CA MET A 11 9.00 28.10 25.44
C MET A 11 10.42 28.23 25.99
N TYR A 12 10.68 27.57 27.12
CA TYR A 12 12.02 27.43 27.68
C TYR A 12 12.84 26.52 26.76
N THR A 13 13.47 27.10 25.75
CA THR A 13 14.39 26.36 24.88
C THR A 13 15.78 26.33 25.53
N THR A 14 16.39 25.14 25.56
CA THR A 14 17.81 25.03 25.92
C THR A 14 18.65 25.17 24.65
N ARG A 15 19.86 25.72 24.77
CA ARG A 15 20.84 25.78 23.68
C ARG A 15 22.10 25.04 24.11
N ASP A 16 22.74 24.34 23.16
CA ASP A 16 24.07 23.78 23.37
C ASP A 16 25.15 24.89 23.45
N GLY A 17 26.40 24.50 23.74
CA GLY A 17 27.53 25.43 23.80
C GLY A 17 27.87 26.10 22.46
N GLN A 18 27.24 25.67 21.36
CA GLN A 18 27.36 26.22 20.02
C GLN A 18 26.13 27.07 19.63
N GLY A 19 25.15 27.20 20.53
CA GLY A 19 23.94 27.99 20.33
C GLY A 19 22.80 27.28 19.59
N ASN A 20 22.92 25.98 19.28
CA ASN A 20 21.84 25.21 18.66
C ASN A 20 20.79 24.83 19.69
N PHE A 21 19.51 24.82 19.29
CA PHE A 21 18.44 24.38 20.18
C PHE A 21 18.56 22.89 20.52
N THR A 22 18.46 22.58 21.80
CA THR A 22 18.47 21.22 22.37
C THR A 22 17.23 20.98 23.22
N TYR A 23 16.92 19.70 23.40
CA TYR A 23 15.95 19.26 24.40
C TYR A 23 16.53 19.39 25.81
N PRO A 24 15.73 19.74 26.83
CA PRO A 24 16.18 19.68 28.21
C PRO A 24 16.51 18.24 28.64
N LEU A 25 17.37 18.10 29.65
CA LEU A 25 17.79 16.81 30.19
C LEU A 25 17.14 16.54 31.55
N ASN A 26 16.78 15.28 31.82
CA ASN A 26 16.35 14.82 33.14
C ASN A 26 17.57 14.45 34.03
N GLY A 27 17.31 13.93 35.24
CA GLY A 27 18.36 13.51 36.18
C GLY A 27 19.19 12.31 35.71
N ASP A 28 18.71 11.57 34.71
CA ASP A 28 19.35 10.39 34.13
C ASP A 28 20.08 10.71 32.80
N ASN A 29 20.15 12.00 32.42
CA ASN A 29 20.67 12.50 31.15
C ASN A 29 19.88 12.07 29.90
N ASP A 30 18.61 11.70 30.04
CA ASP A 30 17.72 11.56 28.89
C ASP A 30 17.19 12.94 28.48
N GLU A 31 17.16 13.18 27.17
CA GLU A 31 16.40 14.29 26.59
C GLU A 31 14.90 14.02 26.73
N TYR A 32 14.13 15.06 27.04
CA TYR A 32 12.67 14.95 27.09
C TYR A 32 11.97 16.08 26.33
N TYR A 33 10.79 15.76 25.84
CA TYR A 33 9.93 16.73 25.16
C TYR A 33 9.25 17.67 26.16
N LEU A 34 9.22 18.96 25.82
CA LEU A 34 8.33 19.90 26.51
C LEU A 34 6.89 19.60 26.13
N ARG A 35 5.96 19.76 27.07
CA ARG A 35 4.54 19.48 26.84
C ARG A 35 3.69 20.75 26.78
N VAL A 36 2.86 20.87 25.75
CA VAL A 36 1.88 21.95 25.58
C VAL A 36 0.55 21.32 25.17
N ASN A 37 -0.53 21.61 25.93
CA ASN A 37 -1.86 21.02 25.70
C ASN A 37 -1.82 19.48 25.61
N ASP A 38 -1.10 18.85 26.53
CA ASP A 38 -0.87 17.40 26.59
C ASP A 38 -0.10 16.76 25.42
N GLU A 39 0.38 17.54 24.45
CA GLU A 39 1.25 17.05 23.36
C GLU A 39 2.71 17.38 23.60
N ASP A 40 3.59 16.51 23.12
CA ASP A 40 5.03 16.75 23.07
C ASP A 40 5.39 17.70 21.92
N VAL A 41 6.21 18.70 22.24
CA VAL A 41 6.67 19.72 21.29
C VAL A 41 8.00 19.33 20.66
N VAL A 42 7.99 19.21 19.34
CA VAL A 42 9.18 18.89 18.54
C VAL A 42 9.99 20.15 18.24
N LEU A 43 11.31 20.08 18.47
CA LEU A 43 12.26 21.13 18.14
C LEU A 43 13.05 20.75 16.89
N ASN A 44 13.02 21.63 15.87
CA ASN A 44 13.79 21.51 14.62
C ASN A 44 13.69 20.14 13.93
N SER A 45 12.51 19.51 13.97
CA SER A 45 12.26 18.20 13.35
C SER A 45 13.22 17.09 13.80
N LYS A 46 13.72 17.14 15.04
CA LYS A 46 14.62 16.11 15.61
C LYS A 46 13.92 15.30 16.69
N TYR A 47 14.26 14.01 16.79
CA TYR A 47 13.87 13.20 17.94
C TYR A 47 14.72 13.54 19.17
N ALA A 48 14.10 13.48 20.35
CA ALA A 48 14.83 13.48 21.62
C ALA A 48 15.55 12.13 21.79
N LYS A 49 16.63 12.09 22.55
CA LYS A 49 17.42 10.88 22.78
C LYS A 49 17.51 10.49 24.25
N ASP A 50 17.43 9.20 24.53
CA ASP A 50 17.76 8.67 25.85
C ASP A 50 19.29 8.73 26.12
N SER A 51 19.66 8.41 27.35
CA SER A 51 21.04 8.29 27.83
C SER A 51 21.87 7.27 27.06
N SER A 52 21.22 6.27 26.46
CA SER A 52 21.83 5.27 25.56
C SER A 52 21.91 5.73 24.10
N LYS A 53 21.51 6.96 23.80
CA LYS A 53 21.47 7.59 22.46
C LYS A 53 20.43 6.99 21.50
N ASN A 54 19.43 6.28 22.01
CA ASN A 54 18.27 5.89 21.20
C ASN A 54 17.32 7.07 21.07
N GLU A 55 16.76 7.25 19.89
CA GLU A 55 15.74 8.25 19.63
C GLU A 55 14.39 7.83 20.23
N ILE A 56 13.66 8.81 20.74
CA ILE A 56 12.37 8.65 21.40
C ILE A 56 11.34 9.39 20.56
N TYR A 57 10.21 8.74 20.27
CA TYR A 57 9.09 9.43 19.62
C TYR A 57 8.45 10.45 20.56
N PRO A 58 8.08 11.64 20.08
CA PRO A 58 7.18 12.51 20.81
C PRO A 58 5.80 11.86 20.89
N LYS A 59 5.01 12.23 21.90
CA LYS A 59 3.65 11.77 22.09
C LYS A 59 2.60 12.78 21.61
N ASP A 60 1.55 12.29 20.96
CA ASP A 60 0.34 13.08 20.69
C ASP A 60 -0.55 13.20 21.96
N ALA A 61 -1.64 13.97 21.87
CA ALA A 61 -2.58 14.15 22.99
C ALA A 61 -3.25 12.84 23.45
N LEU A 62 -3.25 11.80 22.59
CA LEU A 62 -3.78 10.48 22.88
C LEU A 62 -2.70 9.52 23.41
N LYS A 63 -1.47 10.01 23.61
CA LYS A 63 -0.28 9.25 24.07
C LYS A 63 0.23 8.21 23.07
N ASN A 64 -0.10 8.34 21.78
CA ASN A 64 0.55 7.56 20.72
C ASN A 64 1.89 8.20 20.36
N ASP A 65 2.83 7.39 19.88
CA ASP A 65 4.03 7.90 19.20
C ASP A 65 3.64 8.74 17.98
N LYS A 66 4.32 9.87 17.79
CA LYS A 66 4.08 10.83 16.72
C LYS A 66 5.34 10.94 15.85
N PRO A 67 5.39 10.27 14.69
CA PRO A 67 6.51 10.41 13.78
C PRO A 67 6.70 11.85 13.29
N ILE A 68 7.96 12.23 13.05
CA ILE A 68 8.37 13.52 12.51
C ILE A 68 8.71 13.33 11.02
N GLU A 69 8.10 14.12 10.14
CA GLU A 69 8.44 14.18 8.70
C GLU A 69 8.55 12.82 8.00
N SER A 70 7.64 11.89 8.34
CA SER A 70 7.62 10.55 7.75
C SER A 70 8.91 9.74 7.98
N THR A 71 9.64 10.01 9.06
CA THR A 71 10.85 9.28 9.45
C THR A 71 10.63 8.36 10.64
N TYR A 72 11.40 7.27 10.71
CA TYR A 72 11.46 6.43 11.92
C TYR A 72 12.45 7.01 12.93
N ALA A 73 12.13 6.91 14.22
CA ALA A 73 13.13 7.06 15.27
C ALA A 73 14.09 5.86 15.21
N LEU A 74 15.35 6.09 15.52
CA LEU A 74 16.41 5.07 15.43
C LEU A 74 17.02 4.75 16.79
N MET A 75 17.31 3.47 17.03
CA MET A 75 18.23 3.05 18.08
C MET A 75 19.64 3.58 17.79
N ALA A 76 20.50 3.64 18.81
CA ALA A 76 21.87 4.13 18.67
C ALA A 76 22.69 3.37 17.59
N ASN A 77 22.33 2.12 17.31
CA ASN A 77 22.93 1.29 16.26
C ASN A 77 22.32 1.48 14.86
N GLY A 78 21.39 2.43 14.69
CA GLY A 78 20.70 2.71 13.42
C GLY A 78 19.50 1.82 13.12
N THR A 79 19.11 0.90 14.01
CA THR A 79 17.92 0.07 13.82
C THR A 79 16.66 0.91 14.01
N PRO A 80 15.66 0.84 13.11
CA PRO A 80 14.43 1.60 13.26
C PRO A 80 13.59 1.11 14.45
N ILE A 81 13.02 2.07 15.17
CA ILE A 81 12.02 1.86 16.20
C ILE A 81 10.66 2.08 15.55
N PHE A 82 9.79 1.08 15.60
CA PHE A 82 8.42 1.26 15.10
C PHE A 82 7.62 2.11 16.09
N PRO A 83 6.90 3.15 15.62
CA PRO A 83 6.04 3.94 16.47
C PRO A 83 4.88 3.08 16.96
N LYS A 84 4.40 3.35 18.16
CA LYS A 84 3.34 2.60 18.85
C LYS A 84 2.17 3.49 19.24
N THR A 85 0.98 2.91 19.17
CA THR A 85 -0.20 3.50 19.81
C THR A 85 -0.08 3.39 21.33
N LYS A 86 -0.91 4.14 22.06
CA LYS A 86 -1.02 4.04 23.52
C LYS A 86 -1.32 2.61 24.02
N ASP A 87 -1.93 1.77 23.18
CA ASP A 87 -2.31 0.39 23.49
C ASP A 87 -1.19 -0.61 23.14
N GLY A 88 -0.05 -0.12 22.63
CA GLY A 88 1.14 -0.93 22.33
C GLY A 88 1.18 -1.53 20.93
N ASN A 89 0.22 -1.20 20.05
CA ASN A 89 0.26 -1.64 18.66
C ASN A 89 1.28 -0.81 17.87
N GLU A 90 2.25 -1.45 17.23
CA GLU A 90 3.14 -0.79 16.29
C GLU A 90 2.40 -0.42 14.99
N PHE A 91 2.85 0.62 14.32
CA PHE A 91 2.37 1.00 13.00
C PHE A 91 3.50 1.48 12.10
N TYR A 92 3.27 1.49 10.78
CA TYR A 92 4.22 2.06 9.84
C TYR A 92 4.11 3.57 9.83
N VAL A 93 5.26 4.24 9.78
CA VAL A 93 5.31 5.64 9.43
C VAL A 93 4.76 5.79 8.00
N LYS A 94 3.96 6.83 7.77
CA LYS A 94 3.34 7.09 6.48
C LYS A 94 3.97 8.30 5.80
N ASP A 95 4.08 8.26 4.47
CA ASP A 95 4.42 9.42 3.66
C ASP A 95 3.24 10.40 3.54
N SER A 96 3.42 11.46 2.74
CA SER A 96 2.38 12.48 2.51
C SER A 96 1.12 11.94 1.86
N ASP A 97 1.24 10.85 1.11
CA ASP A 97 0.16 10.26 0.34
C ASP A 97 -0.58 9.20 1.19
N GLY A 98 0.03 8.77 2.29
CA GLY A 98 -0.53 7.81 3.23
C GLY A 98 -0.02 6.38 3.03
N ALA A 99 0.92 6.16 2.11
CA ALA A 99 1.61 4.89 1.94
C ALA A 99 2.63 4.69 3.07
N SER A 100 2.94 3.43 3.37
CA SER A 100 3.90 3.06 4.40
C SER A 100 5.32 3.30 3.91
N VAL A 101 6.10 4.03 4.70
CA VAL A 101 7.55 4.19 4.49
C VAL A 101 8.22 2.87 4.87
N ILE A 102 8.73 2.16 3.86
CA ILE A 102 9.39 0.85 4.03
C ILE A 102 10.90 0.89 3.79
N GLU A 103 11.42 2.00 3.25
CA GLU A 103 12.83 2.26 3.05
C GLU A 103 13.29 3.32 4.06
N LEU A 104 14.41 3.05 4.72
CA LEU A 104 15.04 3.95 5.66
C LEU A 104 15.85 5.03 4.92
N ILE A 105 16.21 6.11 5.61
CA ILE A 105 16.99 7.22 5.04
C ILE A 105 18.34 6.76 4.46
N ASN A 106 18.89 5.65 4.95
CA ASN A 106 20.13 5.06 4.45
C ASN A 106 19.93 4.12 3.24
N GLY A 107 18.72 4.01 2.70
CA GLY A 107 18.34 3.15 1.57
C GLY A 107 18.06 1.69 1.95
N ASN A 108 18.17 1.31 3.22
CA ASN A 108 17.88 -0.06 3.64
C ASN A 108 16.37 -0.26 3.83
N LEU A 109 15.86 -1.42 3.43
CA LEU A 109 14.49 -1.81 3.76
C LEU A 109 14.32 -2.06 5.26
N LEU A 110 13.09 -1.89 5.76
CA LEU A 110 12.74 -2.26 7.12
C LEU A 110 13.10 -3.73 7.40
N PRO A 111 13.71 -4.03 8.56
CA PRO A 111 14.22 -5.37 8.86
C PRO A 111 13.11 -6.39 9.16
N ARG A 112 11.91 -5.92 9.54
CA ARG A 112 10.77 -6.75 9.94
C ARG A 112 9.45 -6.04 9.70
N TYR A 113 8.35 -6.78 9.81
CA TYR A 113 7.02 -6.21 9.88
C TYR A 113 6.77 -5.51 11.22
N ALA A 114 5.94 -4.46 11.20
CA ALA A 114 5.29 -3.90 12.39
C ALA A 114 4.39 -4.94 13.05
N LYS A 115 4.18 -4.84 14.36
CA LYS A 115 3.39 -5.82 15.12
C LYS A 115 2.30 -5.21 15.99
N THR A 116 1.18 -5.91 16.11
CA THR A 116 0.19 -5.62 17.14
C THR A 116 0.75 -5.93 18.53
N LYS A 117 0.06 -5.45 19.58
CA LYS A 117 0.36 -5.79 20.98
C LYS A 117 0.32 -7.31 21.25
N ASP A 118 -0.47 -8.04 20.45
CA ASP A 118 -0.63 -9.49 20.52
C ASP A 118 0.40 -10.23 19.63
N ASN A 119 1.43 -9.52 19.15
CA ASN A 119 2.54 -10.02 18.33
C ASN A 119 2.12 -10.56 16.95
N GLU A 120 1.01 -10.08 16.41
CA GLU A 120 0.62 -10.32 15.01
C GLU A 120 1.33 -9.32 14.10
N GLU A 121 1.96 -9.80 13.03
CA GLU A 121 2.65 -8.97 12.06
C GLU A 121 1.66 -8.31 11.09
N ILE A 122 1.97 -7.07 10.72
CA ILE A 122 1.14 -6.22 9.88
C ILE A 122 1.89 -5.96 8.58
N TYR A 123 1.27 -6.20 7.44
CA TYR A 123 1.85 -5.81 6.16
C TYR A 123 1.88 -4.27 6.02
N PRO A 124 2.97 -3.68 5.48
CA PRO A 124 2.95 -2.29 5.06
C PRO A 124 2.00 -2.12 3.87
N ILE A 125 1.48 -0.91 3.71
CA ILE A 125 0.55 -0.53 2.65
C ILE A 125 1.29 0.30 1.60
N LYS A 126 1.12 -0.04 0.31
CA LYS A 126 1.40 0.83 -0.82
C LYS A 126 0.10 1.42 -1.33
N LEU A 127 0.14 2.65 -1.79
CA LEU A 127 -0.93 3.19 -2.62
C LEU A 127 -0.54 3.07 -4.09
N ASN A 128 -1.52 2.74 -4.92
CA ASN A 128 -1.35 2.75 -6.36
C ASN A 128 -1.62 4.13 -6.98
N PHE A 129 -1.63 4.21 -8.31
CA PHE A 129 -1.91 5.48 -9.02
C PHE A 129 -3.29 6.08 -8.70
N PHE A 130 -4.24 5.23 -8.29
CA PHE A 130 -5.60 5.62 -7.92
C PHE A 130 -5.81 5.70 -6.40
N GLU A 131 -4.73 5.78 -5.62
CA GLU A 131 -4.75 5.82 -4.15
C GLU A 131 -5.44 4.61 -3.49
N ILE A 132 -5.55 3.49 -4.22
CA ILE A 132 -6.12 2.26 -3.69
C ILE A 132 -5.02 1.52 -2.93
N PRO A 133 -5.26 1.18 -1.66
CA PRO A 133 -4.26 0.50 -0.85
C PRO A 133 -4.12 -0.96 -1.25
N ARG A 134 -2.88 -1.42 -1.28
CA ARG A 134 -2.49 -2.82 -1.30
C ARG A 134 -1.42 -3.09 -0.27
N GLU A 135 -1.30 -4.31 0.17
CA GLU A 135 -0.22 -4.71 1.05
C GLU A 135 1.08 -4.97 0.26
N ILE A 136 2.23 -4.97 0.95
CA ILE A 136 3.54 -5.23 0.35
C ILE A 136 4.29 -6.28 1.17
N ILE A 137 4.97 -7.19 0.49
CA ILE A 137 5.85 -8.17 1.11
C ILE A 137 7.22 -7.52 1.38
N LEU A 138 7.67 -7.58 2.64
CA LEU A 138 9.02 -7.22 3.04
C LEU A 138 9.95 -8.43 3.03
N ASN A 139 11.18 -8.23 2.56
CA ASN A 139 12.29 -9.19 2.65
C ASN A 139 11.95 -10.61 2.14
N ASN A 140 11.10 -10.70 1.12
CA ASN A 140 10.69 -11.97 0.51
C ASN A 140 10.14 -13.01 1.52
N ALA A 141 9.40 -12.53 2.53
CA ALA A 141 8.81 -13.34 3.58
C ALA A 141 7.39 -12.88 3.88
N TYR A 142 6.46 -13.80 4.15
CA TYR A 142 5.10 -13.45 4.55
C TYR A 142 5.03 -13.00 6.02
N ALA A 143 4.08 -12.13 6.32
CA ALA A 143 3.70 -11.77 7.68
C ALA A 143 3.06 -12.97 8.42
N LYS A 144 3.19 -12.98 9.74
CA LYS A 144 2.73 -14.03 10.65
C LYS A 144 1.69 -13.55 11.65
N LEU A 145 0.73 -14.42 11.94
CA LEU A 145 -0.18 -14.28 13.07
C LEU A 145 0.53 -14.62 14.39
N SER A 146 -0.14 -14.33 15.51
CA SER A 146 0.34 -14.58 16.88
C SER A 146 0.69 -16.05 17.14
N ASN A 147 0.05 -16.98 16.44
CA ASN A 147 0.31 -18.42 16.47
C ASN A 147 1.43 -18.88 15.49
N ASN A 148 2.23 -17.95 14.95
CA ASN A 148 3.25 -18.15 13.92
C ASN A 148 2.74 -18.64 12.56
N GLN A 149 1.43 -18.72 12.34
CA GLN A 149 0.87 -19.04 11.04
C GLN A 149 1.07 -17.86 10.09
N VAL A 150 1.70 -18.09 8.94
CA VAL A 150 1.85 -17.07 7.90
C VAL A 150 0.53 -16.81 7.18
N PHE A 151 0.35 -15.63 6.58
CA PHE A 151 -0.83 -15.35 5.77
C PHE A 151 -0.47 -14.49 4.56
N TYR A 152 -1.21 -14.65 3.45
CA TYR A 152 -0.93 -13.93 2.22
C TYR A 152 -1.24 -12.43 2.34
N PRO A 153 -0.48 -11.56 1.67
CA PRO A 153 -0.85 -10.17 1.50
C PRO A 153 -2.08 -10.01 0.59
N LEU A 154 -2.76 -8.87 0.69
CA LEU A 154 -3.90 -8.49 -0.14
C LEU A 154 -3.53 -7.45 -1.21
N ASP A 155 -4.06 -7.63 -2.40
CA ASP A 155 -4.01 -6.64 -3.47
C ASP A 155 -5.10 -5.55 -3.30
N GLU A 156 -5.15 -4.61 -4.23
CA GLU A 156 -6.08 -3.49 -4.28
C GLU A 156 -7.56 -3.92 -4.27
N PHE A 157 -7.84 -5.12 -4.78
CA PHE A 157 -9.17 -5.73 -4.81
C PHE A 157 -9.44 -6.63 -3.60
N GLY A 158 -8.52 -6.73 -2.63
CA GLY A 158 -8.66 -7.60 -1.48
C GLY A 158 -8.47 -9.09 -1.81
N ASN A 159 -7.91 -9.41 -2.97
CA ASN A 159 -7.52 -10.77 -3.30
C ASN A 159 -6.11 -11.04 -2.80
N GLU A 160 -5.85 -12.27 -2.38
CA GLU A 160 -4.53 -12.65 -1.92
C GLU A 160 -3.56 -12.85 -3.09
N TYR A 161 -2.27 -12.65 -2.83
CA TYR A 161 -1.22 -12.93 -3.80
C TYR A 161 0.01 -13.56 -3.16
N ILE A 162 0.84 -14.21 -3.98
CA ILE A 162 2.04 -14.92 -3.53
C ILE A 162 3.30 -14.06 -3.69
N LEU A 163 4.40 -14.51 -3.07
CA LEU A 163 5.76 -14.02 -3.34
C LEU A 163 6.06 -14.08 -4.84
N GLU A 164 6.75 -13.05 -5.35
CA GLU A 164 7.24 -13.07 -6.71
C GLU A 164 8.30 -14.17 -6.88
N VAL A 165 8.08 -15.05 -7.86
CA VAL A 165 8.99 -16.15 -8.18
C VAL A 165 9.88 -15.72 -9.34
N LEU A 166 11.06 -15.22 -9.04
CA LEU A 166 12.08 -14.85 -10.02
C LEU A 166 12.70 -16.10 -10.65
N GLN A 167 12.08 -16.64 -11.70
CA GLN A 167 12.60 -17.62 -12.67
C GLN A 167 13.69 -18.62 -12.20
N THR A 168 13.63 -19.14 -10.98
CA THR A 168 14.53 -20.23 -10.56
C THR A 168 13.99 -21.54 -11.11
N SER A 169 14.90 -22.42 -11.54
CA SER A 169 14.56 -23.74 -12.09
C SER A 169 13.86 -24.66 -11.08
N SER A 170 13.95 -24.35 -9.78
CA SER A 170 13.23 -25.03 -8.70
C SER A 170 12.37 -24.03 -7.92
N LEU A 171 11.05 -24.25 -7.93
CA LEU A 171 10.10 -23.57 -7.07
C LEU A 171 10.07 -24.25 -5.70
N ASP A 172 10.34 -23.50 -4.63
CA ASP A 172 10.08 -23.97 -3.27
C ASP A 172 8.59 -23.76 -2.93
N GLU A 173 7.79 -24.81 -3.12
CA GLU A 173 6.34 -24.76 -2.84
C GLU A 173 6.05 -24.40 -1.37
N ASN A 174 6.88 -24.82 -0.41
CA ASN A 174 6.62 -24.53 1.01
C ASN A 174 6.85 -23.06 1.33
N LYS A 175 7.80 -22.43 0.64
CA LYS A 175 8.04 -20.99 0.77
C LYS A 175 6.94 -20.16 0.10
N VAL A 176 6.54 -20.54 -1.12
CA VAL A 176 5.59 -19.76 -1.93
C VAL A 176 4.14 -20.02 -1.52
N PHE A 177 3.82 -21.26 -1.16
CA PHE A 177 2.49 -21.73 -0.79
C PHE A 177 2.47 -22.34 0.62
N PRO A 178 2.80 -21.57 1.66
CA PRO A 178 2.97 -22.12 3.00
C PRO A 178 1.71 -22.77 3.58
N ASN A 179 0.51 -22.35 3.14
CA ASN A 179 -0.76 -22.85 3.71
C ASN A 179 -1.76 -23.40 2.69
N SER A 180 -1.84 -22.84 1.48
CA SER A 180 -2.76 -23.25 0.40
C SER A 180 -2.48 -22.41 -0.85
N TYR A 181 -3.30 -22.53 -1.90
CA TYR A 181 -3.40 -21.45 -2.89
C TYR A 181 -3.80 -20.10 -2.25
N PRO A 182 -3.40 -18.97 -2.85
CA PRO A 182 -4.04 -17.68 -2.59
C PRO A 182 -5.52 -17.73 -3.02
N ILE A 183 -6.35 -16.88 -2.41
CA ILE A 183 -7.80 -16.85 -2.68
C ILE A 183 -8.29 -15.43 -2.94
N THR A 184 -9.40 -15.31 -3.67
CA THR A 184 -10.10 -14.05 -3.83
C THR A 184 -10.80 -13.64 -2.54
N ASN A 185 -11.27 -12.38 -2.48
CA ASN A 185 -12.08 -11.88 -1.38
C ASN A 185 -13.41 -12.64 -1.18
N ASP A 186 -13.86 -13.40 -2.18
CA ASP A 186 -15.03 -14.28 -2.14
C ASP A 186 -14.70 -15.78 -2.09
N ASN A 187 -13.46 -16.10 -1.72
CA ASN A 187 -12.93 -17.44 -1.42
C ASN A 187 -12.73 -18.37 -2.61
N PHE A 188 -12.69 -17.87 -3.84
CA PHE A 188 -12.29 -18.69 -4.99
C PHE A 188 -10.77 -18.85 -5.01
N VAL A 189 -10.32 -20.05 -5.39
CA VAL A 189 -8.90 -20.35 -5.51
C VAL A 189 -8.32 -19.59 -6.70
N ILE A 190 -7.18 -18.94 -6.46
CA ILE A 190 -6.35 -18.30 -7.47
C ILE A 190 -5.18 -19.24 -7.78
N VAL A 191 -5.07 -19.65 -9.04
CA VAL A 191 -3.93 -20.41 -9.55
C VAL A 191 -2.91 -19.41 -10.08
N PRO A 192 -1.70 -19.32 -9.49
CA PRO A 192 -0.74 -18.35 -9.94
C PRO A 192 -0.09 -18.76 -11.24
N ASN A 193 0.43 -17.76 -11.94
CA ASN A 193 1.19 -17.95 -13.15
C ASN A 193 2.69 -18.03 -12.86
N ILE A 194 3.28 -19.21 -13.07
CA ILE A 194 4.70 -19.45 -12.88
C ILE A 194 5.28 -19.84 -14.24
N GLN A 195 6.25 -19.06 -14.71
CA GLN A 195 6.87 -19.25 -16.04
C GLN A 195 5.84 -19.27 -17.19
N CYS A 196 4.90 -18.31 -17.18
CA CYS A 196 3.86 -18.15 -18.19
C CYS A 196 2.84 -19.31 -18.26
N LYS A 197 2.74 -20.14 -17.22
CA LYS A 197 1.81 -21.28 -17.14
C LYS A 197 1.09 -21.32 -15.78
N PRO A 198 -0.16 -21.81 -15.73
CA PRO A 198 -0.83 -22.06 -14.46
C PRO A 198 -0.06 -23.11 -13.65
N TYR A 199 0.24 -22.81 -12.39
CA TYR A 199 0.94 -23.72 -11.49
C TYR A 199 -0.03 -24.47 -10.59
N PHE A 200 -0.15 -25.79 -10.79
CA PHE A 200 -1.01 -26.64 -9.98
C PHE A 200 -0.21 -27.36 -8.89
N LEU A 201 -0.50 -27.03 -7.63
CA LEU A 201 0.02 -27.71 -6.44
C LEU A 201 -0.35 -29.19 -6.46
N LYS A 202 0.62 -30.06 -6.19
CA LYS A 202 0.47 -31.53 -6.30
C LYS A 202 -0.28 -32.16 -5.14
N THR A 203 -0.11 -31.61 -3.94
CA THR A 203 -0.49 -32.25 -2.67
C THR A 203 -1.57 -31.49 -1.90
N MET A 204 -2.05 -30.36 -2.42
CA MET A 204 -2.93 -29.46 -1.67
C MET A 204 -4.42 -29.67 -1.96
N ILE A 205 -5.23 -29.40 -0.93
CA ILE A 205 -6.70 -29.42 -0.98
C ILE A 205 -7.20 -27.96 -0.94
N PRO A 206 -8.14 -27.57 -1.82
CA PRO A 206 -8.80 -28.39 -2.83
C PRO A 206 -7.90 -28.69 -4.03
N LYS A 207 -8.12 -29.84 -4.67
CA LYS A 207 -7.46 -30.18 -5.94
C LYS A 207 -8.01 -29.27 -7.04
N VAL A 208 -7.10 -28.66 -7.80
CA VAL A 208 -7.43 -27.75 -8.91
C VAL A 208 -6.75 -28.25 -10.17
N GLU A 209 -7.47 -28.21 -11.29
CA GLU A 209 -7.02 -28.67 -12.61
C GLU A 209 -7.35 -27.61 -13.68
N ASP A 210 -6.81 -27.72 -14.90
CA ASP A 210 -7.03 -26.72 -15.97
C ASP A 210 -8.51 -26.48 -16.28
N LYS A 211 -9.34 -27.52 -16.21
CA LYS A 211 -10.79 -27.43 -16.42
C LYS A 211 -11.50 -26.53 -15.40
N ASN A 212 -10.86 -26.22 -14.28
CA ASN A 212 -11.41 -25.34 -13.26
C ASN A 212 -11.16 -23.85 -13.54
N ILE A 213 -10.25 -23.52 -14.46
CA ILE A 213 -9.90 -22.13 -14.77
C ILE A 213 -11.07 -21.44 -15.48
N LEU A 214 -11.59 -20.37 -14.86
CA LEU A 214 -12.64 -19.52 -15.40
C LEU A 214 -12.09 -18.42 -16.32
N GLY A 215 -10.86 -17.97 -16.07
CA GLY A 215 -10.25 -16.86 -16.78
C GLY A 215 -9.01 -16.33 -16.07
N LYS A 216 -8.50 -15.20 -16.54
CA LYS A 216 -7.35 -14.53 -15.94
C LYS A 216 -7.81 -13.42 -15.00
N LEU A 217 -7.28 -13.42 -13.78
CA LEU A 217 -7.57 -12.41 -12.77
C LEU A 217 -6.74 -11.15 -13.08
N TYR A 218 -7.39 -9.99 -13.08
CA TYR A 218 -6.69 -8.71 -13.18
C TYR A 218 -6.06 -8.34 -11.84
N ARG A 219 -4.80 -7.89 -11.89
CA ARG A 219 -4.10 -7.18 -10.82
C ARG A 219 -3.34 -6.02 -11.45
N GLU A 220 -3.20 -4.91 -10.76
CA GLU A 220 -2.59 -3.72 -11.33
C GLU A 220 -1.09 -3.89 -11.63
N GLU A 221 -0.31 -4.50 -10.72
CA GLU A 221 1.13 -4.71 -10.94
C GLU A 221 1.43 -5.81 -11.97
N ASN A 222 0.46 -6.67 -12.28
CA ASN A 222 0.69 -7.91 -12.99
C ASN A 222 -0.31 -8.19 -14.13
N ASP A 223 -1.17 -7.22 -14.44
CA ASP A 223 -2.29 -7.34 -15.37
C ASP A 223 -3.04 -8.66 -15.20
N TYR A 224 -3.30 -9.35 -16.31
CA TYR A 224 -3.99 -10.64 -16.39
C TYR A 224 -3.00 -11.83 -16.35
N LYS A 225 -2.14 -11.87 -15.33
CA LYS A 225 -1.17 -12.98 -15.16
C LYS A 225 -1.81 -14.20 -14.51
N ASP A 226 -2.41 -14.03 -13.33
CA ASP A 226 -2.95 -15.14 -12.52
C ASP A 226 -4.30 -15.64 -13.04
N PHE A 227 -4.73 -16.81 -12.58
CA PHE A 227 -5.95 -17.47 -13.05
C PHE A 227 -6.98 -17.61 -11.92
N LEU A 228 -8.21 -17.18 -12.19
CA LEU A 228 -9.36 -17.44 -11.32
C LEU A 228 -9.93 -18.83 -11.63
N THR A 229 -10.42 -19.51 -10.59
CA THR A 229 -11.06 -20.82 -10.74
C THR A 229 -12.48 -20.85 -10.19
N ASN A 230 -13.24 -21.87 -10.57
CA ASN A 230 -14.56 -22.14 -9.99
C ASN A 230 -14.51 -22.95 -8.68
N VAL A 231 -13.32 -23.17 -8.12
CA VAL A 231 -13.12 -23.94 -6.90
C VAL A 231 -13.06 -23.01 -5.70
N LYS A 232 -13.86 -23.28 -4.67
CA LYS A 232 -13.80 -22.54 -3.41
C LYS A 232 -12.76 -23.17 -2.47
N ALA A 233 -12.00 -22.32 -1.80
CA ALA A 233 -11.09 -22.74 -0.75
C ALA A 233 -11.84 -23.17 0.51
N THR A 234 -11.17 -23.97 1.34
CA THR A 234 -11.69 -24.44 2.63
C THR A 234 -11.63 -23.34 3.71
N ARG A 235 -10.65 -22.43 3.61
CA ARG A 235 -10.51 -21.27 4.49
C ARG A 235 -11.26 -20.06 3.96
N LYS A 236 -11.52 -19.11 4.86
CA LYS A 236 -12.12 -17.82 4.54
C LYS A 236 -11.06 -16.77 4.21
N SER A 237 -11.37 -15.90 3.26
CA SER A 237 -10.62 -14.68 3.05
C SER A 237 -10.78 -13.77 4.25
N ARG A 238 -9.72 -13.05 4.60
CA ARG A 238 -9.75 -11.98 5.61
C ARG A 238 -10.21 -10.65 5.04
N SER A 239 -10.28 -10.52 3.71
CA SER A 239 -10.82 -9.32 3.07
C SER A 239 -12.33 -9.35 3.10
N LEU A 240 -12.92 -8.16 3.21
CA LEU A 240 -14.33 -7.96 2.86
C LEU A 240 -14.51 -8.17 1.35
N GLY A 241 -15.71 -8.59 0.95
CA GLY A 241 -16.06 -8.76 -0.46
C GLY A 241 -15.95 -7.44 -1.21
N LYS A 242 -15.19 -7.43 -2.31
CA LYS A 242 -15.00 -6.30 -3.21
C LYS A 242 -15.15 -6.77 -4.65
N GLU A 243 -15.58 -5.88 -5.52
CA GLU A 243 -15.58 -6.15 -6.97
C GLU A 243 -14.15 -6.27 -7.47
N TYR A 244 -13.93 -7.14 -8.46
CA TYR A 244 -12.64 -7.31 -9.12
C TYR A 244 -12.83 -7.65 -10.60
N MET A 245 -11.77 -7.50 -11.40
CA MET A 245 -11.86 -7.73 -12.85
C MET A 245 -11.35 -9.11 -13.24
N LEU A 246 -12.05 -9.74 -14.18
CA LEU A 246 -11.73 -11.03 -14.76
C LEU A 246 -11.71 -10.90 -16.28
N LEU A 247 -10.74 -11.52 -16.95
CA LEU A 247 -10.77 -11.79 -18.37
C LEU A 247 -11.20 -13.25 -18.58
N PRO A 248 -12.46 -13.53 -18.93
CA PRO A 248 -12.95 -14.91 -19.00
C PRO A 248 -12.24 -15.74 -20.07
N LYS A 249 -12.12 -17.06 -19.83
CA LYS A 249 -11.47 -18.00 -20.76
C LYS A 249 -12.17 -17.96 -22.11
N GLY A 250 -11.42 -17.65 -23.17
CA GLY A 250 -11.93 -17.57 -24.55
C GLY A 250 -12.62 -16.25 -24.90
N ILE A 251 -12.62 -15.25 -24.01
CA ILE A 251 -13.22 -13.93 -24.25
C ILE A 251 -12.11 -12.87 -24.22
N TRP A 252 -12.20 -11.87 -25.11
CA TRP A 252 -11.22 -10.78 -25.24
C TRP A 252 -11.56 -9.54 -24.41
N GLN A 253 -12.80 -9.44 -23.94
CA GLN A 253 -13.30 -8.33 -23.15
C GLN A 253 -13.27 -8.68 -21.66
N PRO A 254 -12.64 -7.82 -20.82
CA PRO A 254 -12.75 -7.94 -19.37
C PRO A 254 -14.19 -7.79 -18.88
N SER A 255 -14.49 -8.44 -17.77
CA SER A 255 -15.76 -8.36 -17.07
C SER A 255 -15.54 -8.09 -15.59
N VAL A 256 -16.42 -7.29 -14.97
CA VAL A 256 -16.43 -7.09 -13.52
C VAL A 256 -17.09 -8.30 -12.86
N TRP A 257 -16.42 -8.86 -11.87
CA TRP A 257 -16.93 -9.89 -10.99
C TRP A 257 -17.42 -9.27 -9.69
N VAL A 258 -18.69 -9.55 -9.35
CA VAL A 258 -19.33 -9.06 -8.13
C VAL A 258 -19.56 -10.25 -7.18
N PRO A 259 -18.88 -10.29 -6.03
CA PRO A 259 -19.11 -11.28 -4.98
C PRO A 259 -20.58 -11.39 -4.56
N ASP A 260 -21.04 -12.60 -4.26
CA ASP A 260 -22.42 -12.85 -3.80
C ASP A 260 -22.78 -12.04 -2.55
N SER A 261 -21.81 -11.78 -1.67
CA SER A 261 -21.98 -10.96 -0.46
C SER A 261 -22.41 -9.51 -0.77
N LEU A 262 -22.11 -9.01 -1.96
CA LEU A 262 -22.50 -7.66 -2.40
C LEU A 262 -23.83 -7.66 -3.17
N ARG A 263 -24.22 -8.80 -3.77
CA ARG A 263 -25.45 -8.92 -4.58
C ARG A 263 -26.72 -8.79 -3.75
N GLY A 264 -26.72 -9.29 -2.52
CA GLY A 264 -27.88 -9.26 -1.61
C GLY A 264 -28.34 -7.85 -1.26
N ASN A 265 -27.43 -6.86 -1.25
CA ASN A 265 -27.75 -5.46 -0.95
C ASN A 265 -28.23 -4.67 -2.18
N GLN A 266 -28.12 -5.23 -3.39
CA GLN A 266 -28.51 -4.54 -4.62
C GLN A 266 -29.94 -4.85 -5.05
N SER A 267 -30.58 -5.92 -4.56
CA SER A 267 -31.96 -6.27 -4.94
C SER A 267 -33.02 -5.26 -4.48
N SER A 268 -32.70 -4.38 -3.51
CA SER A 268 -33.54 -3.26 -3.08
C SER A 268 -33.24 -1.95 -3.82
N ARG A 269 -32.12 -1.87 -4.56
CA ARG A 269 -31.85 -0.75 -5.47
C ARG A 269 -32.39 -1.13 -6.84
N LYS A 270 -33.54 -0.53 -7.23
CA LYS A 270 -34.06 -0.55 -8.61
C LYS A 270 -32.89 -0.53 -9.58
N LYS A 271 -32.79 -1.55 -10.45
CA LYS A 271 -31.86 -1.58 -11.59
C LYS A 271 -31.85 -0.17 -12.20
N PRO A 272 -30.75 0.61 -12.10
CA PRO A 272 -30.59 1.69 -13.05
C PRO A 272 -30.60 1.02 -14.42
N ASN A 273 -31.43 1.53 -15.32
CA ASN A 273 -31.57 1.01 -16.66
C ASN A 273 -30.17 0.77 -17.26
N SER A 274 -29.97 -0.44 -17.78
CA SER A 274 -28.98 -0.82 -18.77
C SER A 274 -28.01 0.28 -19.22
N ILE A 275 -26.74 0.13 -18.84
CA ILE A 275 -25.54 0.56 -19.58
C ILE A 275 -25.62 2.01 -20.10
N GLN A 276 -25.48 2.98 -19.20
CA GLN A 276 -24.63 4.12 -19.54
C GLN A 276 -23.20 3.58 -19.61
N PHE A 277 -22.63 3.52 -20.82
CA PHE A 277 -21.18 3.57 -20.97
C PHE A 277 -20.68 4.65 -20.01
N SER A 278 -19.83 4.30 -19.05
CA SER A 278 -19.38 5.26 -18.03
C SER A 278 -18.95 6.54 -18.72
N ASP A 279 -19.37 7.70 -18.25
CA ASP A 279 -19.00 8.99 -18.87
C ASP A 279 -17.47 9.09 -19.09
N TRP A 280 -16.68 8.37 -18.30
CA TRP A 280 -15.24 8.14 -18.49
C TRP A 280 -14.82 7.58 -19.85
N SER A 281 -15.53 6.61 -20.43
CA SER A 281 -15.19 6.10 -21.78
C SER A 281 -15.49 7.12 -22.86
N ILE A 282 -16.53 7.94 -22.68
CA ILE A 282 -16.83 9.05 -23.59
C ILE A 282 -15.77 10.14 -23.45
N ILE A 283 -15.40 10.50 -22.21
CA ILE A 283 -14.33 11.46 -21.92
C ILE A 283 -12.99 10.99 -22.51
N PHE A 284 -12.64 9.71 -22.36
CA PHE A 284 -11.40 9.15 -22.90
C PHE A 284 -11.38 9.21 -24.44
N LEU A 285 -12.50 8.88 -25.07
CA LEU A 285 -12.65 8.95 -26.54
C LEU A 285 -12.59 10.39 -27.04
N VAL A 286 -13.17 11.35 -26.29
CA VAL A 286 -13.06 12.79 -26.58
C VAL A 286 -11.61 13.28 -26.44
N ILE A 287 -10.87 12.85 -25.41
CA ILE A 287 -9.46 13.23 -25.23
C ILE A 287 -8.59 12.71 -26.38
N ILE A 288 -8.78 11.46 -26.81
CA ILE A 288 -8.06 10.89 -27.97
C ILE A 288 -8.37 11.69 -29.23
N LEU A 289 -9.64 11.96 -29.52
CA LEU A 289 -10.04 12.76 -30.69
C LEU A 289 -9.46 14.18 -30.65
N LEU A 290 -9.42 14.82 -29.48
CA LEU A 290 -8.80 16.14 -29.31
C LEU A 290 -7.29 16.11 -29.54
N ALA A 291 -6.59 15.07 -29.09
CA ALA A 291 -5.15 14.91 -29.32
C ALA A 291 -4.83 14.71 -30.81
N GLU A 292 -5.61 13.89 -31.52
CA GLU A 292 -5.47 13.71 -32.97
C GLU A 292 -5.78 15.00 -33.74
N ALA A 293 -6.83 15.73 -33.36
CA ALA A 293 -7.15 17.03 -33.96
C ALA A 293 -6.03 18.05 -33.78
N MET A 294 -5.41 18.12 -32.59
CA MET A 294 -4.27 19.01 -32.33
C MET A 294 -3.06 18.67 -33.20
N LEU A 295 -2.75 17.38 -33.41
CA LEU A 295 -1.67 16.96 -34.32
C LEU A 295 -1.92 17.37 -35.77
N LEU A 296 -3.17 17.25 -36.25
CA LEU A 296 -3.57 17.70 -37.58
C LEU A 296 -3.45 19.21 -37.75
N ILE A 297 -3.95 19.99 -36.77
CA ILE A 297 -3.85 21.46 -36.78
C ILE A 297 -2.38 21.89 -36.79
N PHE A 298 -1.52 21.25 -35.98
CA PHE A 298 -0.09 21.54 -35.93
C PHE A 298 0.59 21.23 -37.27
N GLY A 299 0.26 20.11 -37.92
CA GLY A 299 0.75 19.75 -39.25
C GLY A 299 0.38 20.78 -40.32
N LEU A 300 -0.87 21.25 -40.32
CA LEU A 300 -1.34 22.30 -41.24
C LEU A 300 -0.66 23.65 -40.98
N TYR A 301 -0.49 24.02 -39.71
CA TYR A 301 0.22 25.25 -39.34
C TYR A 301 1.68 25.22 -39.81
N LYS A 302 2.37 24.09 -39.61
CA LYS A 302 3.76 23.90 -40.06
C LYS A 302 3.87 24.01 -41.60
N ASN A 303 2.96 23.40 -42.36
CA ASN A 303 2.99 23.51 -43.82
C ASN A 303 2.74 24.94 -44.33
N LYS A 304 1.87 25.71 -43.66
CA LYS A 304 1.59 27.10 -44.06
C LYS A 304 2.75 28.05 -43.72
N PHE A 305 3.43 27.84 -42.59
CA PHE A 305 4.55 28.69 -42.17
C PHE A 305 5.88 28.34 -42.83
N PHE A 306 6.16 27.05 -43.07
CA PHE A 306 7.43 26.62 -43.69
C PHE A 306 7.34 26.47 -45.23
N GLY A 307 6.13 26.47 -45.80
CA GLY A 307 5.93 26.38 -47.26
C GLY A 307 6.22 27.67 -48.04
N ILE A 308 6.40 28.82 -47.38
CA ILE A 308 6.60 30.11 -48.05
C ILE A 308 8.07 30.33 -48.50
N ASN A 309 9.03 29.51 -48.07
CA ASN A 309 10.45 29.69 -48.41
C ASN A 309 10.96 28.80 -49.57
N ARG A 310 10.11 28.29 -50.47
CA ARG A 310 10.54 27.43 -51.61
C ARG A 310 10.37 28.01 -53.02
N SER A 311 10.11 29.30 -53.19
CA SER A 311 10.11 29.92 -54.52
C SER A 311 10.97 31.19 -54.59
N ILE A 312 12.27 31.06 -54.38
CA ILE A 312 13.27 31.96 -54.99
C ILE A 312 14.41 31.08 -55.52
N GLN A 313 14.20 30.53 -56.71
CA GLN A 313 15.21 30.22 -57.71
C GLN A 313 14.67 30.65 -59.06
#